data_AF-A0A6P1KHU9-F1
#
_entry.id   AF-A0A6P1KHU9-F1
#
_cell.length_a   1.000
_cell.length_b   1.000
_cell.length_c   1.000
_cell.angle_alpha   90.00
_cell.angle_beta   90.00
_cell.angle_gamma   90.00
#
_symmetry.space_group_name_H-M   'P 1'
#
loop_
_entity.id
_entity.type
_entity.pdbx_description
1 polymer ?
#
loop_
_entity_poly.entity_id
_entity_poly.type
_entity_poly.pdbx_seq_one_letter_code
_entity_poly.pdbx_strand_id
1 'polypeptide(L)'
;MSINQMPLSYEETRLEILDSLYIHLIQNANNDQILRSSLDYLIYDFESNYSKAQRLLINFCIFVLAENLFQDSYVSKLLKSDITQSIPFNLRHLMNQLEGEDRECFITDFCLMGFAID
;
A
#
# COMPACT_ATOMS: atom_id res chain seq x y z
N MET A 1 -5.80 19.13 14.48
CA MET A 1 -4.52 19.66 13.95
C MET A 1 -4.63 19.62 12.43
N SER A 2 -4.37 20.73 11.73
CA SER A 2 -4.36 20.73 10.27
C SER A 2 -3.35 19.69 9.79
N ILE A 3 -3.83 18.72 9.02
CA ILE A 3 -2.97 17.82 8.26
C ILE A 3 -2.34 18.73 7.20
N ASN A 4 -1.12 19.20 7.49
CA ASN A 4 -0.25 19.75 6.47
C ASN A 4 -0.22 18.70 5.36
N GLN A 5 -0.68 19.08 4.16
CA GLN A 5 -0.56 18.26 2.97
C GLN A 5 0.92 18.16 2.65
N MET A 6 1.63 17.25 3.34
CA MET A 6 2.92 16.78 2.87
C MET A 6 2.71 16.21 1.46
N PRO A 7 3.61 16.51 0.52
CA PRO A 7 3.60 15.85 -0.78
C PRO A 7 3.60 14.34 -0.55
N LEU A 8 2.75 13.63 -1.29
CA LEU A 8 2.65 12.18 -1.18
C LEU A 8 3.94 11.59 -1.76
N SER A 9 4.67 10.80 -0.98
CA SER A 9 5.85 10.06 -1.44
C SER A 9 5.58 8.56 -1.40
N TYR A 10 5.84 7.89 -2.52
CA TYR A 10 5.83 6.45 -2.65
C TYR A 10 6.88 5.79 -1.76
N GLU A 11 8.11 6.30 -1.75
CA GLU A 11 9.18 5.77 -0.90
C GLU A 11 8.83 5.90 0.59
N GLU A 12 8.41 7.08 1.05
CA GLU A 12 8.04 7.28 2.46
C GLU A 12 6.85 6.39 2.85
N THR A 13 5.84 6.26 1.99
CA THR A 13 4.69 5.38 2.23
C THR A 13 5.13 3.92 2.39
N ARG A 14 6.06 3.44 1.57
CA ARG A 14 6.61 2.08 1.70
C ARG A 14 7.32 1.88 3.02
N LEU A 15 8.14 2.84 3.44
CA LEU A 15 8.88 2.79 4.70
C LEU A 15 7.92 2.81 5.90
N GLU A 16 6.90 3.66 5.88
CA GLU A 16 5.90 3.76 6.96
C GLU A 16 5.13 2.43 7.13
N ILE A 17 4.74 1.79 6.03
CA ILE A 17 4.05 0.49 6.07
C ILE A 17 4.99 -0.61 6.60
N LEU A 18 6.25 -0.60 6.20
CA LEU A 18 7.26 -1.54 6.69
C LEU A 18 7.53 -1.35 8.19
N ASP A 19 7.66 -0.11 8.66
CA ASP A 19 7.83 0.21 10.07
C ASP A 19 6.62 -0.23 10.89
N SER A 20 5.40 0.06 10.38
CA SER A 20 4.15 -0.36 11.02
C SER A 20 4.04 -1.88 11.11
N LEU A 21 4.40 -2.59 10.03
CA LEU A 21 4.46 -4.05 10.02
C LEU A 21 5.45 -4.55 11.08
N TYR A 22 6.66 -4.02 11.07
CA TYR A 22 7.73 -4.44 11.99
C TYR A 22 7.36 -4.23 13.46
N ILE A 23 6.80 -3.06 13.80
CA ILE A 23 6.30 -2.78 15.15
C ILE A 23 5.24 -3.80 15.56
N HIS A 24 4.27 -4.08 14.67
CA HIS A 24 3.22 -5.04 14.96
C HIS A 24 3.76 -6.46 15.16
N LEU A 25 4.75 -6.88 14.36
CA LEU A 25 5.42 -8.17 14.50
C LEU A 25 6.13 -8.29 15.85
N ILE A 26 6.86 -7.25 16.28
CA ILE A 26 7.52 -7.24 17.59
C ILE A 26 6.50 -7.32 18.72
N GLN A 27 5.47 -6.49 18.67
CA GLN A 27 4.46 -6.40 19.74
C GLN A 27 3.72 -7.73 19.93
N ASN A 28 3.58 -8.52 18.86
CA ASN A 28 2.82 -9.74 18.90
C ASN A 28 3.67 -11.01 18.85
N ALA A 29 5.01 -10.92 18.88
CA ALA A 29 6.01 -11.98 18.60
C ALA A 29 5.78 -13.39 19.19
N ASN A 30 4.91 -13.54 20.21
CA ASN A 30 4.60 -14.80 20.87
C ASN A 30 3.36 -15.53 20.31
N ASN A 31 2.78 -15.08 19.21
CA ASN A 31 1.58 -15.65 18.60
C ASN A 31 1.88 -16.31 17.23
N ASP A 32 1.64 -17.60 17.07
CA ASP A 32 1.99 -18.32 15.83
C ASP A 32 1.19 -17.87 14.58
N GLN A 33 0.12 -17.09 14.74
CA GLN A 33 -0.69 -16.56 13.62
C GLN A 33 -0.41 -15.09 13.26
N ILE A 34 0.57 -14.44 13.91
CA ILE A 34 0.87 -13.00 13.80
C ILE A 34 0.87 -12.48 12.37
N LEU A 35 1.61 -13.14 11.48
CA LEU A 35 1.99 -12.58 10.19
C LEU A 35 0.77 -12.29 9.31
N ARG A 36 -0.24 -13.17 9.33
CA ARG A 36 -1.46 -12.98 8.55
C ARG A 36 -2.36 -11.90 9.16
N SER A 37 -2.53 -11.91 10.47
CA SER A 37 -3.22 -10.85 11.21
C SER A 37 -2.53 -9.48 11.10
N SER A 38 -1.22 -9.45 10.84
CA SER A 38 -0.47 -8.21 10.68
C SER A 38 -0.84 -7.49 9.38
N LEU A 39 -1.07 -8.24 8.29
CA LEU A 39 -1.51 -7.65 7.03
C LEU A 39 -2.94 -7.10 7.13
N ASP A 40 -3.84 -7.82 7.80
CA ASP A 40 -5.19 -7.34 8.06
C ASP A 40 -5.17 -6.08 8.94
N TYR A 41 -4.26 -6.04 9.93
CA TYR A 41 -4.03 -4.84 10.75
C TYR A 41 -3.58 -3.64 9.92
N LEU A 42 -2.61 -3.83 9.00
CA LEU A 42 -2.14 -2.75 8.13
C LEU A 42 -3.29 -2.19 7.28
N ILE A 43 -4.11 -3.05 6.68
CA ILE A 43 -5.26 -2.60 5.88
C ILE A 43 -6.18 -1.71 6.74
N TYR A 44 -6.49 -2.15 7.97
CA TYR A 44 -7.34 -1.40 8.88
C TYR A 44 -6.72 -0.06 9.35
N ASP A 45 -5.44 -0.05 9.72
CA ASP A 45 -4.78 1.13 10.30
C ASP A 45 -4.73 2.28 9.28
N PHE A 46 -4.53 1.94 8.01
CA PHE A 46 -4.48 2.92 6.92
C PHE A 46 -5.85 3.20 6.25
N GLU A 47 -6.95 2.57 6.69
CA GLU A 47 -8.28 2.92 6.20
C GLU A 47 -8.73 4.30 6.72
N SER A 48 -8.31 4.70 7.91
CA SER A 48 -8.81 5.93 8.53
C SER A 48 -7.93 7.13 8.12
N ASN A 49 -8.55 8.16 7.54
CA ASN A 49 -7.98 9.49 7.22
C ASN A 49 -7.31 9.70 5.83
N TYR A 50 -7.22 8.68 4.97
CA TYR A 50 -6.63 8.83 3.63
C TYR A 50 -7.66 9.06 2.52
N SER A 51 -7.32 9.91 1.55
CA SER A 51 -8.10 10.08 0.32
C SER A 51 -8.10 8.80 -0.53
N LYS A 52 -9.06 8.66 -1.44
CA LYS A 52 -9.16 7.46 -2.30
C LYS A 52 -7.90 7.24 -3.16
N ALA A 53 -7.22 8.30 -3.60
CA ALA A 53 -5.96 8.21 -4.33
C ALA A 53 -4.79 7.75 -3.44
N GLN A 54 -4.72 8.24 -2.21
CA GLN A 54 -3.72 7.78 -1.24
C GLN A 54 -3.97 6.33 -0.83
N ARG A 55 -5.23 5.92 -0.67
CA ARG A 55 -5.58 4.53 -0.41
C ARG A 55 -5.15 3.59 -1.54
N LEU A 56 -5.19 4.03 -2.80
CA LEU A 56 -4.64 3.24 -3.91
C LEU A 56 -3.14 2.99 -3.72
N LEU A 57 -2.37 4.03 -3.37
CA LEU A 57 -0.94 3.90 -3.11
C LEU A 57 -0.66 2.93 -1.95
N ILE A 58 -1.37 3.11 -0.83
CA ILE A 58 -1.20 2.28 0.37
C ILE A 58 -1.55 0.82 0.07
N ASN A 59 -2.73 0.57 -0.53
CA ASN A 59 -3.16 -0.77 -0.89
C ASN A 59 -2.15 -1.43 -1.83
N PHE A 60 -1.59 -0.67 -2.77
CA PHE A 60 -0.53 -1.16 -3.64
C PHE A 60 0.73 -1.54 -2.86
N CYS A 61 1.21 -0.69 -1.93
CA CYS A 61 2.36 -1.02 -1.10
C CYS A 61 2.13 -2.28 -0.24
N ILE A 62 0.96 -2.42 0.39
CA ILE A 62 0.62 -3.62 1.17
C ILE A 62 0.52 -4.84 0.25
N PHE A 63 -0.03 -4.68 -0.97
CA PHE A 63 -0.10 -5.75 -1.95
C PHE A 63 1.29 -6.26 -2.35
N VAL A 64 2.23 -5.36 -2.63
CA VAL A 64 3.63 -5.71 -2.94
C VAL A 64 4.26 -6.49 -1.79
N LEU A 65 4.03 -6.08 -0.55
CA LEU A 65 4.52 -6.82 0.62
C LEU A 65 3.87 -8.20 0.73
N ALA A 66 2.56 -8.28 0.54
CA ALA A 66 1.80 -9.53 0.61
C ALA A 66 2.23 -10.52 -0.47
N GLU A 67 2.48 -10.08 -1.70
CA GLU A 67 2.99 -10.93 -2.78
C GLU A 67 4.40 -11.42 -2.51
N ASN A 68 5.28 -10.58 -1.97
CA ASN A 68 6.66 -10.97 -1.70
C ASN A 68 6.79 -11.93 -0.51
N LEU A 69 5.93 -11.80 0.51
CA LEU A 69 6.00 -12.59 1.73
C LEU A 69 5.06 -13.80 1.72
N PHE A 70 3.90 -13.70 1.06
CA PHE A 70 2.80 -14.66 1.14
C PHE A 70 2.09 -14.80 -0.21
N GLN A 71 2.87 -15.16 -1.24
CA GLN A 71 2.39 -15.42 -2.60
C GLN A 71 1.03 -16.14 -2.59
N ASP A 72 0.08 -15.62 -3.38
CA ASP A 72 -1.26 -16.19 -3.56
C ASP A 72 -2.18 -16.20 -2.31
N SER A 73 -1.86 -15.41 -1.29
CA SER A 73 -2.71 -15.23 -0.10
C SER A 73 -4.06 -14.60 -0.43
N TYR A 74 -5.06 -14.88 0.42
CA TYR A 74 -6.38 -14.22 0.34
C TYR A 74 -6.27 -12.69 0.34
N VAL A 75 -5.35 -12.13 1.13
CA VAL A 75 -5.11 -10.69 1.24
C VAL A 75 -4.56 -10.12 -0.08
N SER A 76 -3.60 -10.81 -0.70
CA SER A 76 -3.10 -10.41 -2.02
C SER A 76 -4.22 -10.39 -3.07
N LYS A 77 -5.04 -11.45 -3.12
CA LYS A 77 -6.20 -11.52 -4.03
C LYS A 77 -7.21 -10.40 -3.80
N LEU A 78 -7.51 -10.10 -2.54
CA LEU A 78 -8.41 -9.02 -2.14
C LEU A 78 -7.86 -7.66 -2.60
N LEU A 79 -6.62 -7.34 -2.23
CA LEU A 79 -5.98 -6.07 -2.59
C LEU A 79 -5.83 -5.91 -4.11
N LYS A 80 -5.49 -6.98 -4.83
CA LYS A 80 -5.42 -6.95 -6.30
C LYS A 80 -6.76 -6.56 -6.93
N SER A 81 -7.86 -7.13 -6.43
CA SER A 81 -9.21 -6.76 -6.87
C SER A 81 -9.50 -5.28 -6.58
N ASP A 82 -9.24 -4.83 -5.34
CA ASP A 82 -9.53 -3.45 -4.92
C ASP A 82 -8.71 -2.42 -5.69
N ILE A 83 -7.42 -2.68 -5.89
CA ILE A 83 -6.52 -1.86 -6.72
C ILE A 83 -7.09 -1.76 -8.13
N THR A 84 -7.39 -2.90 -8.77
CA THR A 84 -7.91 -2.95 -10.15
C THR A 84 -9.20 -2.12 -10.31
N GLN A 85 -10.12 -2.20 -9.34
CA GLN A 85 -11.35 -1.43 -9.36
C GLN A 85 -11.14 0.07 -9.12
N SER A 86 -10.08 0.43 -8.40
CA SER A 86 -9.77 1.83 -8.06
C SER A 86 -9.03 2.58 -9.17
N ILE A 87 -8.30 1.88 -10.05
CA ILE A 87 -7.46 2.46 -11.12
C ILE A 87 -8.23 3.49 -11.96
N PRO A 88 -9.41 3.18 -12.54
CA PRO A 88 -10.10 4.09 -13.46
C PRO A 88 -10.48 5.45 -12.84
N PHE A 89 -10.59 5.50 -11.50
CA PHE A 89 -11.07 6.68 -10.79
C PHE A 89 -9.95 7.44 -10.08
N ASN A 90 -8.87 6.76 -9.69
CA ASN A 90 -7.90 7.30 -8.74
C ASN A 90 -6.46 7.34 -9.26
N LEU A 91 -6.09 6.52 -10.25
CA LEU A 91 -4.70 6.42 -10.69
C LEU A 91 -4.18 7.75 -11.23
N ARG A 92 -4.96 8.43 -12.08
CA ARG A 92 -4.58 9.75 -12.61
C ARG A 92 -4.39 10.80 -11.51
N HIS A 93 -5.24 10.79 -10.48
CA HIS A 93 -5.13 11.70 -9.36
C HIS A 93 -3.88 11.40 -8.53
N LEU A 94 -3.59 10.13 -8.28
CA LEU A 94 -2.37 9.68 -7.61
C LEU A 94 -1.12 10.09 -8.39
N MET A 95 -1.09 9.86 -9.71
CA MET A 95 0.04 10.27 -10.56
C MET A 95 0.30 11.78 -10.54
N ASN A 96 -0.74 12.60 -10.39
CA ASN A 96 -0.57 14.06 -10.27
C ASN A 96 -0.02 14.49 -8.90
N GLN A 97 -0.11 13.63 -7.88
CA GLN A 97 0.36 13.90 -6.51
C GLN A 97 1.80 13.44 -6.28
N LEU A 98 2.25 12.37 -6.94
CA LEU A 98 3.64 11.91 -6.90
C LEU A 98 4.50 12.78 -7.81
N GLU A 99 5.72 13.13 -7.41
CA GLU A 99 6.60 14.02 -8.18
C GLU A 99 7.93 13.36 -8.56
N GLY A 100 8.49 13.74 -9.71
CA GLY A 100 9.84 13.34 -10.12
C GLY A 100 10.10 11.83 -10.12
N GLU A 101 11.25 11.45 -9.56
CA GLU A 101 11.75 10.07 -9.47
C GLU A 101 10.79 9.15 -8.68
N ASP A 102 10.12 9.67 -7.66
CA ASP A 102 9.19 8.91 -6.83
C ASP A 102 7.98 8.40 -7.64
N ARG A 103 7.50 9.22 -8.59
CA ARG A 103 6.49 8.82 -9.58
C ARG A 103 7.00 7.73 -10.51
N GLU A 104 8.24 7.84 -10.99
CA GLU A 104 8.84 6.87 -11.91
C GLU A 104 9.05 5.51 -11.24
N CYS A 105 9.51 5.51 -9.99
CA CYS A 105 9.61 4.31 -9.15
C CYS A 105 8.25 3.65 -8.94
N PHE A 106 7.22 4.43 -8.59
CA PHE A 106 5.86 3.90 -8.45
C PHE A 106 5.37 3.25 -9.74
N ILE A 107 5.47 3.96 -10.88
CA ILE A 107 5.04 3.45 -12.20
C ILE A 107 5.74 2.12 -12.53
N THR A 108 7.06 2.07 -12.31
CA THR A 108 7.87 0.89 -12.60
C THR A 108 7.40 -0.30 -11.78
N ASP A 109 7.28 -0.14 -10.46
CA ASP A 109 6.83 -1.21 -9.57
C ASP A 109 5.38 -1.61 -9.88
N PHE A 110 4.51 -0.65 -10.21
CA PHE A 110 3.10 -0.89 -10.54
C PHE A 110 2.96 -1.77 -11.79
N CYS A 111 3.75 -1.48 -12.83
CA CYS A 111 3.80 -2.30 -14.04
C CYS A 111 4.44 -3.68 -13.80
N LEU A 112 5.52 -3.76 -13.01
CA LEU A 112 6.17 -5.04 -12.67
C LEU A 112 5.23 -5.99 -11.94
N MET A 113 4.30 -5.44 -11.16
CA MET A 113 3.26 -6.17 -10.44
C MET A 113 2.05 -6.55 -11.33
N GLY A 114 2.07 -6.20 -12.61
CA GLY A 114 1.09 -6.59 -13.61
C GLY A 114 -0.14 -5.70 -13.69
N PHE A 115 -0.09 -4.47 -13.16
CA PHE A 115 -1.16 -3.49 -13.35
C PHE A 115 -0.89 -2.61 -14.58
N ALA A 116 -1.96 -2.26 -15.30
CA ALA A 116 -1.90 -1.35 -16.45
C ALA A 116 -2.15 0.11 -16.01
N ILE A 117 -1.61 1.05 -16.77
CA ILE A 117 -1.70 2.51 -16.51
C ILE A 117 -2.66 3.20 -17.50
N ASP A 118 -3.16 2.44 -18.46
CA ASP A 118 -4.00 2.85 -19.61
C ASP A 118 -5.26 3.67 -19.23
#